data_AF-A0A7C3C1T4-F1
#
_entry.id   AF-A0A7C3C1T4-F1
#
_cell.length_a   1.000
_cell.length_b   1.000
_cell.length_c   1.000
_cell.angle_alpha   90.00
_cell.angle_beta   90.00
_cell.angle_gamma   90.00
#
_symmetry.space_group_name_H-M   'P 1'
#
loop_
_entity.id
_entity.type
_entity.pdbx_description
1 polymer ?
#
loop_
_entity_poly.entity_id
_entity_poly.type
_entity_poly.pdbx_seq_one_letter_code
_entity_poly.pdbx_strand_id
1 'polypeptide(L)'
;KRMEKVAKKFDYYILDKAVEDAQHLSIDEIVDDIGNLAPIEVVDDLSQGDFTVIDIRPEEECIQTECETLKIPFHKLKKEFEKLPKDKEYLFYCDKGIMSQLHAQYLRDAKGYENIRVYRPKEEQ
;
A
#
# COMPACT_ATOMS: atom_id res chain seq x y z
N LYS A 1 -6.22 -39.64 30.63
CA LYS A 1 -6.73 -40.03 29.29
C LYS A 1 -7.47 -38.82 28.72
N ARG A 2 -7.01 -38.26 27.58
CA ARG A 2 -7.59 -37.14 26.77
C ARG A 2 -7.69 -35.80 27.52
N MET A 3 -7.29 -34.62 27.05
CA MET A 3 -6.64 -34.02 25.87
C MET A 3 -5.64 -33.00 26.49
N GLU A 4 -4.63 -32.40 25.85
CA GLU A 4 -4.69 -31.52 24.68
C GLU A 4 -3.27 -31.34 24.11
N LYS A 5 -3.12 -31.72 22.84
CA LYS A 5 -2.18 -31.13 21.89
C LYS A 5 -2.60 -29.65 21.79
N VAL A 6 -1.72 -28.66 21.84
CA VAL A 6 -0.94 -28.20 20.68
C VAL A 6 0.39 -27.60 21.14
N ALA A 7 1.45 -28.12 20.53
CA ALA A 7 2.85 -27.71 20.59
C ALA A 7 3.02 -26.20 20.27
N LYS A 8 3.71 -25.45 21.13
CA LYS A 8 5.14 -25.06 21.01
C LYS A 8 5.48 -24.14 19.83
N LYS A 9 6.14 -23.03 20.21
CA LYS A 9 6.97 -22.09 19.42
C LYS A 9 6.25 -20.88 18.81
N PHE A 10 5.76 -20.00 19.68
CA PHE A 10 5.88 -18.57 19.41
C PHE A 10 7.37 -18.21 19.48
N ASP A 11 8.00 -18.08 18.32
CA ASP A 11 9.40 -17.71 18.17
C ASP A 11 9.52 -16.18 18.33
N TYR A 12 9.64 -15.72 19.57
CA TYR A 12 9.85 -14.31 19.94
C TYR A 12 11.23 -13.75 19.48
N TYR A 13 11.98 -14.49 18.65
CA TYR A 13 13.27 -14.07 18.09
C TYR A 13 13.16 -13.24 16.80
N ILE A 14 11.98 -13.20 16.16
CA ILE A 14 11.79 -12.49 14.88
C ILE A 14 11.53 -10.98 15.09
N LEU A 15 11.15 -10.57 16.31
CA LEU A 15 10.83 -9.17 16.58
C LEU A 15 12.08 -8.27 16.65
N ASP A 16 13.20 -8.75 17.20
CA ASP A 16 14.41 -7.92 17.32
C ASP A 16 15.10 -7.65 15.98
N LYS A 17 14.96 -8.56 15.01
CA LYS A 17 15.58 -8.41 13.68
C LYS A 17 14.78 -7.50 12.73
N ALA A 18 13.50 -7.26 13.03
CA ALA A 18 12.64 -6.35 12.25
C ALA A 18 12.88 -4.87 12.61
N VAL A 19 13.49 -4.60 13.77
CA VAL A 19 13.80 -3.25 14.24
C VAL A 19 15.16 -2.77 13.74
N GLU A 20 16.15 -3.64 13.57
CA GLU A 20 17.49 -3.26 13.08
C GLU A 20 17.53 -2.89 11.58
N ASP A 21 16.61 -3.41 10.76
CA ASP A 21 16.50 -3.08 9.32
C ASP A 21 15.58 -1.87 9.06
N ALA A 22 15.06 -1.22 10.10
CA ALA A 22 14.32 0.02 10.00
C ALA A 22 15.29 1.15 9.63
N GLN A 23 15.64 1.23 8.35
CA GLN A 23 16.31 2.40 7.81
C GLN A 23 15.41 3.60 8.07
N HIS A 24 15.85 4.44 9.00
CA HIS A 24 15.43 5.82 9.17
C HIS A 24 15.74 6.57 7.87
N LEU A 25 14.89 6.41 6.85
CA LEU A 25 14.75 7.39 5.79
C LEU A 25 13.74 8.40 6.33
N SER A 26 14.25 9.56 6.72
CA SER A 26 13.44 10.64 7.25
C SER A 26 12.44 11.05 6.18
N ILE A 27 11.16 11.14 6.55
CA ILE A 27 10.05 11.52 5.66
C ILE A 27 10.36 12.84 4.94
N ASP A 28 11.13 13.72 5.57
CA ASP A 28 11.55 15.02 5.03
C ASP A 28 12.44 14.91 3.77
N GLU A 29 13.28 13.89 3.63
CA GLU A 29 14.15 13.74 2.43
C GLU A 29 13.40 13.21 1.20
N ILE A 30 12.23 12.60 1.41
CA ILE A 30 11.40 12.02 0.34
C ILE A 30 10.58 13.09 -0.38
N VAL A 31 10.24 14.19 0.31
CA VAL A 31 9.36 15.24 -0.24
C VAL A 31 10.03 16.01 -1.39
N ASP A 32 11.35 16.21 -1.34
CA ASP A 32 12.09 16.97 -2.35
C ASP A 32 12.29 16.18 -3.67
N ASP A 33 12.38 14.85 -3.62
CA ASP A 33 12.64 14.02 -4.81
C ASP A 33 11.39 13.78 -5.68
N ILE A 34 10.18 14.00 -5.13
CA ILE A 34 8.90 13.85 -5.84
C ILE A 34 8.70 14.95 -6.91
N GLY A 35 9.37 16.09 -6.78
CA GLY A 35 9.17 17.27 -7.64
C GLY A 35 9.58 17.10 -9.11
N ASN A 36 10.41 16.11 -9.44
CA ASN A 36 10.97 15.91 -10.79
C ASN A 36 10.38 14.74 -11.58
N LEU A 37 9.40 14.04 -11.01
CA LEU A 37 8.87 12.81 -11.57
C LEU A 37 7.49 13.06 -12.23
N ALA A 38 7.17 12.27 -13.26
CA ALA A 38 5.88 12.38 -13.94
C ALA A 38 4.74 12.23 -12.92
N PRO A 39 3.76 13.16 -12.90
CA PRO A 39 2.73 13.15 -11.87
C PRO A 39 1.94 11.84 -11.91
N ILE A 40 1.85 11.16 -10.76
CA ILE A 40 0.89 10.06 -10.58
C ILE A 40 -0.51 10.68 -10.64
N GLU A 41 -1.38 10.12 -11.47
CA GLU A 41 -2.77 10.57 -11.55
C GLU A 41 -3.48 10.34 -10.21
N VAL A 42 -4.27 11.33 -9.80
CA VAL A 42 -5.11 11.25 -8.60
C VAL A 42 -6.57 11.16 -9.04
N VAL A 43 -7.24 10.13 -8.56
CA VAL A 43 -8.66 9.84 -8.83
C VAL A 43 -9.43 10.09 -7.53
N ASP A 44 -10.49 10.88 -7.60
CA ASP A 44 -11.41 11.12 -6.47
C ASP A 44 -12.79 10.49 -6.65
N ASP A 45 -13.13 10.07 -7.87
CA ASP A 45 -14.41 9.48 -8.24
C ASP A 45 -14.20 8.06 -8.79
N LEU A 46 -14.65 7.07 -8.03
CA LEU A 46 -14.53 5.66 -8.39
C LEU A 46 -15.53 5.23 -9.48
N SER A 47 -16.53 6.05 -9.80
CA SER A 47 -17.50 5.75 -10.85
C SER A 47 -16.95 5.91 -12.27
N GLN A 48 -15.76 6.51 -12.41
CA GLN A 48 -15.12 6.80 -13.70
C GLN A 48 -14.52 5.57 -14.40
N GLY A 49 -14.49 4.41 -13.76
CA GLY A 49 -13.87 3.21 -14.33
C GLY A 49 -13.99 1.97 -13.46
N ASP A 50 -13.49 0.84 -13.99
CA ASP A 50 -13.36 -0.41 -13.23
C ASP A 50 -12.02 -0.40 -12.46
N PHE A 51 -12.08 0.10 -11.23
CA PHE A 51 -10.92 0.26 -10.37
C PHE A 51 -10.89 -0.75 -9.24
N THR A 52 -9.68 -1.11 -8.83
CA THR A 52 -9.45 -1.83 -7.56
C THR A 52 -8.67 -0.93 -6.61
N VAL A 53 -9.28 -0.57 -5.48
CA VAL A 53 -8.61 0.24 -4.44
C VAL A 53 -7.74 -0.65 -3.58
N ILE A 54 -6.50 -0.23 -3.35
CA ILE A 54 -5.56 -0.89 -2.45
C ILE A 54 -5.29 0.05 -1.27
N ASP A 55 -5.82 -0.31 -0.11
CA ASP A 55 -5.52 0.38 1.14
C ASP A 55 -4.12 -0.03 1.61
N ILE A 56 -3.18 0.92 1.54
CA ILE A 56 -1.78 0.71 1.90
C ILE A 56 -1.43 1.15 3.33
N ARG A 57 -2.43 1.59 4.10
CA ARG A 57 -2.25 2.06 5.46
C ARG A 57 -1.89 0.91 6.41
N PRO A 58 -1.07 1.16 7.44
CA PRO A 58 -0.71 0.14 8.43
C PRO A 58 -1.87 -0.29 9.34
N GLU A 59 -2.94 0.51 9.46
CA GLU A 59 -4.11 0.21 10.29
C GLU A 59 -4.76 -1.12 9.89
N GLU A 60 -5.39 -1.82 10.85
CA GLU A 60 -6.12 -3.06 10.54
C GLU A 60 -7.41 -2.79 9.76
N GLU A 61 -8.02 -1.62 9.98
CA GLU A 61 -9.23 -1.21 9.28
C GLU A 61 -8.92 -0.91 7.80
N CYS A 62 -9.80 -1.39 6.94
CA CYS A 62 -9.75 -1.14 5.50
C CYS A 62 -10.79 -0.09 5.15
N ILE A 63 -10.42 0.87 4.29
CA ILE A 63 -11.40 1.81 3.75
C ILE A 63 -12.58 1.06 3.11
N GLN A 64 -13.78 1.59 3.30
CA GLN A 64 -14.97 1.13 2.59
C GLN A 64 -15.13 1.96 1.32
N THR A 65 -15.24 1.30 0.18
CA THR A 65 -15.49 1.95 -1.11
C THR A 65 -16.56 1.18 -1.87
N GLU A 66 -17.10 1.80 -2.92
CA GLU A 66 -18.12 1.17 -3.78
C GLU A 66 -17.51 0.14 -4.76
N CYS A 67 -16.17 0.05 -4.83
CA CYS A 67 -15.46 -0.85 -5.72
C CYS A 67 -14.69 -1.94 -4.96
N GLU A 68 -14.09 -2.89 -5.70
CA GLU A 68 -13.24 -3.92 -5.09
C GLU A 68 -12.11 -3.26 -4.29
N THR A 69 -12.03 -3.59 -3.00
CA THR A 69 -11.01 -3.03 -2.10
C THR A 69 -10.15 -4.14 -1.51
N LEU A 70 -8.83 -3.98 -1.61
CA LEU A 70 -7.84 -4.90 -1.06
C LEU A 70 -7.05 -4.21 0.06
N LYS A 71 -6.85 -4.91 1.18
CA LYS A 71 -5.97 -4.44 2.25
C LYS A 71 -4.55 -4.98 2.03
N ILE A 72 -3.63 -4.10 1.64
CA ILE A 72 -2.22 -4.46 1.43
C ILE A 72 -1.35 -3.35 2.02
N PRO A 73 -0.98 -3.44 3.31
CA PRO A 73 -0.11 -2.46 3.94
C PRO A 73 1.18 -2.24 3.15
N PHE A 74 1.69 -1.01 3.15
CA PHE A 74 2.84 -0.61 2.31
C PHE A 74 4.07 -1.52 2.45
N HIS A 75 4.32 -2.08 3.63
CA HIS A 75 5.45 -3.00 3.90
C HIS A 75 5.32 -4.36 3.18
N LYS A 76 4.12 -4.76 2.75
CA LYS A 76 3.84 -5.96 1.93
C LYS A 76 3.57 -5.64 0.46
N LEU A 77 3.31 -4.37 0.15
CA LEU A 77 2.81 -3.92 -1.15
C LEU A 77 3.64 -4.43 -2.32
N LYS A 78 4.97 -4.27 -2.28
CA LYS A 78 5.86 -4.73 -3.37
C LYS A 78 5.65 -6.20 -3.72
N LYS A 79 5.63 -7.07 -2.71
CA LYS A 79 5.54 -8.53 -2.88
C LYS A 79 4.15 -8.97 -3.32
N GLU A 80 3.11 -8.37 -2.74
CA GLU A 80 1.73 -8.76 -3.04
C GLU A 80 1.27 -8.19 -4.38
N PHE A 81 1.69 -6.97 -4.73
CA PHE A 81 1.36 -6.33 -6.01
C PHE A 81 1.92 -7.10 -7.23
N GLU A 82 3.08 -7.76 -7.08
CA GLU A 82 3.64 -8.64 -8.12
C GLU A 82 2.72 -9.82 -8.48
N LYS A 83 1.85 -10.25 -7.55
CA LYS A 83 0.90 -11.35 -7.76
C LYS A 83 -0.44 -10.90 -8.34
N LEU A 84 -0.69 -9.59 -8.35
CA LEU A 84 -1.95 -9.04 -8.82
C LEU A 84 -2.05 -9.08 -10.35
N PRO A 85 -3.26 -9.31 -10.90
CA PRO A 85 -3.53 -9.21 -12.33
C PRO A 85 -3.03 -7.88 -12.93
N LYS A 86 -2.45 -7.91 -14.13
CA LYS A 86 -1.87 -6.70 -14.77
C LYS A 86 -2.83 -5.99 -15.73
N ASP A 87 -3.99 -6.58 -15.95
CA ASP A 87 -5.08 -6.09 -16.78
C ASP A 87 -6.08 -5.20 -16.02
N LYS A 88 -5.90 -5.02 -14.71
CA LYS A 88 -6.72 -4.14 -13.87
C LYS A 88 -6.00 -2.82 -13.56
N GLU A 89 -6.78 -1.77 -13.30
CA GLU A 89 -6.28 -0.49 -12.79
C GLU A 89 -6.33 -0.46 -11.26
N TYR A 90 -5.21 -0.12 -10.62
CA TYR A 90 -5.10 -0.06 -9.17
C TYR A 90 -4.99 1.36 -8.66
N LEU A 91 -5.76 1.66 -7.62
CA LEU A 91 -5.73 2.95 -6.93
C LEU A 91 -5.18 2.76 -5.52
N PHE A 92 -4.01 3.33 -5.23
CA PHE A 92 -3.45 3.28 -3.88
C PHE A 92 -4.11 4.32 -2.98
N TYR A 93 -4.46 3.90 -1.77
CA TYR A 93 -5.11 4.75 -0.78
C TYR A 93 -4.32 4.85 0.53
N CYS A 94 -4.15 6.08 0.98
CA CYS A 94 -3.75 6.45 2.34
C CYS A 94 -4.36 7.82 2.68
N ASP A 95 -4.52 8.14 3.96
CA ASP A 95 -5.31 9.31 4.40
C ASP A 95 -4.90 10.63 3.73
N LYS A 96 -3.59 10.88 3.61
CA LYS A 96 -3.05 12.14 3.05
C LYS A 96 -2.65 12.04 1.58
N GLY A 97 -2.79 10.88 0.94
CA GLY A 97 -2.29 10.61 -0.41
C GLY A 97 -0.77 10.54 -0.58
N ILE A 98 0.04 11.06 0.36
CA ILE A 98 1.51 11.14 0.25
C ILE A 98 2.16 9.74 0.13
N MET A 99 1.84 8.82 1.04
CA MET A 99 2.38 7.46 1.00
C MET A 99 1.96 6.72 -0.28
N SER A 100 0.74 6.98 -0.75
CA SER A 100 0.21 6.36 -1.96
C SER A 100 0.95 6.83 -3.20
N GLN A 101 1.22 8.13 -3.31
CA GLN A 101 1.99 8.71 -4.41
C GLN A 101 3.42 8.17 -4.44
N LEU A 102 4.10 8.16 -3.30
CA LEU A 102 5.47 7.65 -3.17
C LEU A 102 5.58 6.19 -3.63
N HIS A 103 4.71 5.32 -3.11
CA HIS A 103 4.76 3.90 -3.43
C HIS A 103 4.30 3.60 -4.86
N ALA A 104 3.33 4.34 -5.39
CA ALA A 104 2.91 4.24 -6.79
C ALA A 104 4.07 4.57 -7.74
N GLN A 105 4.76 5.67 -7.46
CA GLN A 105 5.93 6.11 -8.22
C GLN A 105 7.08 5.11 -8.14
N TYR A 106 7.43 4.65 -6.95
CA TYR A 106 8.46 3.62 -6.79
C TYR A 106 8.14 2.36 -7.62
N LEU A 107 6.89 1.89 -7.59
CA LEU A 107 6.49 0.70 -8.34
C LEU A 107 6.47 0.95 -9.86
N ARG A 108 6.13 2.15 -10.30
CA ARG A 108 6.27 2.55 -11.71
C ARG A 108 7.74 2.54 -12.15
N ASP A 109 8.62 3.17 -11.39
CA ASP A 109 10.03 3.33 -11.79
C ASP A 109 10.83 2.03 -11.65
N ALA A 110 10.65 1.29 -10.55
CA ALA A 110 11.43 0.10 -10.26
C ALA A 110 10.92 -1.15 -11.00
N LYS A 111 9.64 -1.19 -11.40
CA LYS A 111 9.00 -2.37 -12.00
C LYS A 111 8.30 -2.11 -13.31
N GLY A 112 8.14 -0.86 -13.74
CA GLY A 112 7.46 -0.50 -14.98
C GLY A 112 5.94 -0.63 -14.93
N TYR A 113 5.33 -0.60 -13.73
CA TYR A 113 3.87 -0.69 -13.62
C TYR A 113 3.21 0.65 -13.97
N GLU A 114 2.48 0.67 -15.08
CA GLU A 114 1.78 1.87 -15.58
C GLU A 114 0.32 1.95 -15.08
N ASN A 115 -0.24 0.82 -14.65
CA ASN A 115 -1.64 0.66 -14.19
C ASN A 115 -1.87 1.09 -12.72
N ILE A 116 -1.11 2.08 -12.25
CA ILE A 116 -1.15 2.56 -10.86
C ILE A 116 -1.46 4.06 -10.83
N ARG A 117 -2.50 4.40 -10.06
CA ARG A 117 -2.92 5.77 -9.72
C ARG A 117 -3.16 5.87 -8.22
N VAL A 118 -3.55 7.05 -7.74
CA VAL A 118 -3.82 7.30 -6.31
C VAL A 118 -5.30 7.62 -6.11
N TYR A 119 -5.94 6.95 -5.16
CA TYR A 119 -7.28 7.30 -4.74
C TYR A 119 -7.22 8.36 -3.63
N ARG A 120 -7.95 9.46 -3.81
CA ARG A 120 -8.14 10.48 -2.79
C ARG A 120 -9.62 10.87 -2.75
N PRO A 121 -10.43 10.29 -1.84
CA PRO A 121 -11.82 10.69 -1.70
C PRO A 121 -11.88 12.18 -1.38
N LYS A 122 -12.86 12.88 -1.97
CA LYS A 122 -13.22 14.23 -1.52
C LYS A 122 -13.74 14.08 -0.09
N GLU A 123 -13.11 14.76 0.86
CA GLU A 123 -13.68 14.87 2.21
C GLU A 123 -15.08 15.49 2.06
N GLU A 124 -16.12 14.75 2.45
CA GLU A 124 -17.45 15.32 2.59
C GLU A 124 -17.36 16.40 3.67
N GLN A 125 -17.51 17.66 3.25
CA GLN A 125 -17.50 18.84 4.13
C GLN A 125 -18.71 18.85 5.07
#